data_AF-A0A5K1BZE0-F1
#
_entry.id   AF-A0A5K1BZE0-F1
#
_cell.length_a   1.000
_cell.length_b   1.000
_cell.length_c   1.000
_cell.angle_alpha   90.00
_cell.angle_beta   90.00
_cell.angle_gamma   90.00
#
_symmetry.space_group_name_H-M   'P 1'
#
loop_
_entity.id
_entity.type
_entity.pdbx_description
1 polymer ?
#
loop_
_entity_poly.entity_id
_entity_poly.type
_entity_poly.pdbx_seq_one_letter_code
_entity_poly.pdbx_strand_id
1 'polypeptide(L)'
;GGEICSLRYDLTVPFARYLAMNGINNMRRYQIAKVYRRDNPSKGRYREFYQCDFDIAGQYPLMQPDFEVIKIVTELLDELNIGNYE
;
A
#
# COMPACT_ATOMS: atom_id res chain seq x y z
N GLY A 1 -10.71 28.87 4.41
CA GLY A 1 -11.00 29.66 3.21
C GLY A 1 -10.09 29.24 2.08
N GLY A 2 -10.34 28.07 1.50
CA GLY A 2 -9.52 27.39 0.49
C GLY A 2 -10.24 26.12 0.03
N GLU A 3 -9.55 25.23 -0.67
CA GLU A 3 -10.13 23.98 -1.18
C GLU A 3 -10.55 23.01 -0.07
N ILE A 4 -11.52 22.14 -0.37
CA ILE A 4 -11.93 21.06 0.52
C ILE A 4 -10.90 19.93 0.41
N CYS A 5 -10.27 19.58 1.53
CA CYS A 5 -9.27 18.52 1.58
C CYS A 5 -9.64 17.45 2.60
N SER A 6 -9.13 16.24 2.36
CA SER A 6 -9.27 15.08 3.26
C SER A 6 -7.92 14.46 3.52
N LEU A 7 -7.75 13.91 4.73
CA LEU A 7 -6.63 13.02 5.02
C LEU A 7 -6.82 11.70 4.27
N ARG A 8 -5.72 11.11 3.79
CA ARG A 8 -5.74 9.85 3.04
C ARG A 8 -6.16 8.66 3.92
N TYR A 9 -7.06 7.84 3.38
CA TYR A 9 -7.57 6.62 4.04
C TYR A 9 -6.64 5.41 3.83
N ASP A 10 -5.92 5.39 2.70
CA ASP A 10 -4.92 4.41 2.31
C ASP A 10 -3.77 5.06 1.51
N LEU A 11 -2.82 4.25 1.02
CA LEU A 11 -1.73 4.68 0.14
C LEU A 11 -1.96 4.34 -1.35
N THR A 12 -2.89 3.44 -1.68
CA THR A 12 -3.19 3.02 -3.05
C THR A 12 -3.89 4.12 -3.87
N VAL A 13 -4.88 4.81 -3.31
CA VAL A 13 -5.59 5.90 -4.02
C VAL A 13 -4.65 7.08 -4.32
N PRO A 14 -3.83 7.55 -3.36
CA PRO A 14 -2.77 8.53 -3.65
C PRO A 14 -1.82 8.10 -4.76
N PHE A 15 -1.51 6.81 -4.87
CA PHE A 15 -0.64 6.28 -5.92
C PHE A 15 -1.30 6.26 -7.29
N ALA A 16 -2.54 5.80 -7.41
CA ALA A 16 -3.29 5.88 -8.65
C ALA A 16 -3.37 7.33 -9.17
N ARG A 17 -3.62 8.29 -8.26
CA ARG A 17 -3.57 9.73 -8.58
C ARG A 17 -2.18 10.16 -9.06
N TYR A 18 -1.10 9.71 -8.40
CA TYR A 18 0.26 10.02 -8.81
C TYR A 18 0.57 9.51 -10.23
N LEU A 19 0.20 8.27 -10.56
CA LEU A 19 0.39 7.71 -11.90
C LEU A 19 -0.35 8.53 -12.96
N ALA A 20 -1.64 8.78 -12.72
CA ALA A 20 -2.50 9.50 -13.65
C ALA A 20 -2.05 10.95 -13.88
N MET A 21 -1.69 11.68 -12.82
CA MET A 21 -1.24 13.07 -12.93
C MET A 21 0.08 13.23 -13.69
N ASN A 22 0.94 12.21 -13.67
CA ASN A 22 2.24 12.25 -14.32
C ASN A 22 2.28 11.49 -15.66
N GLY A 23 1.17 10.91 -16.11
CA GLY A 23 1.14 10.09 -17.33
C GLY A 23 2.05 8.85 -17.25
N ILE A 24 2.26 8.32 -16.05
CA ILE A 24 3.13 7.16 -15.81
C ILE A 24 2.29 5.89 -15.98
N ASN A 25 2.65 5.08 -16.97
CA ASN A 25 1.96 3.83 -17.27
C ASN A 25 2.66 2.58 -16.72
N ASN A 26 3.89 2.71 -16.22
CA ASN A 26 4.63 1.61 -15.61
C ASN A 26 5.46 2.11 -14.42
N MET A 27 5.26 1.53 -13.25
CA MET A 27 6.01 1.86 -12.05
C MET A 27 5.97 0.71 -11.05
N ARG A 28 7.12 0.43 -10.43
CA ARG A 28 7.23 -0.38 -9.21
C ARG A 28 7.63 0.53 -8.07
N ARG A 29 6.92 0.47 -6.95
CA ARG A 29 7.21 1.32 -5.79
C ARG A 29 6.89 0.63 -4.48
N TYR A 30 7.52 1.12 -3.42
CA TYR A 30 7.05 0.91 -2.05
C TYR A 30 6.73 2.26 -1.41
N GLN A 31 5.85 2.28 -0.42
CA GLN A 31 5.56 3.48 0.37
C GLN A 31 5.20 3.10 1.80
N ILE A 32 5.92 3.68 2.76
CA ILE A 32 5.65 3.53 4.19
C ILE A 32 5.19 4.88 4.73
N ALA A 33 3.93 4.99 5.12
CA ALA A 33 3.39 6.23 5.64
C ALA A 33 2.17 5.98 6.53
N LYS A 34 1.86 6.98 7.37
CA LYS A 34 0.65 6.96 8.18
C LYS A 34 -0.60 7.21 7.33
N VAL A 35 -1.71 6.58 7.70
CA VAL A 35 -3.04 6.76 7.12
C VAL A 35 -4.07 7.01 8.21
N TYR A 36 -5.22 7.57 7.81
CA TYR A 36 -6.21 8.10 8.76
C TYR A 36 -7.60 7.53 8.46
N ARG A 37 -8.16 6.79 9.42
CA ARG A 37 -9.47 6.15 9.31
C ARG A 37 -10.36 6.54 10.48
N ARG A 38 -11.54 7.09 10.20
CA ARG A 38 -12.49 7.51 11.23
C ARG A 38 -13.37 6.35 11.70
N ASP A 39 -12.75 5.21 12.00
CA ASP A 39 -13.44 4.03 12.51
C ASP A 39 -13.73 4.15 14.01
N ASN A 40 -14.60 3.26 14.50
CA ASN A 40 -14.85 3.10 15.94
C ASN A 40 -13.64 2.42 16.58
N PRO A 41 -12.87 3.13 17.44
CA PRO A 41 -11.64 2.60 17.98
C PRO A 41 -11.92 1.40 18.89
N SER A 42 -11.08 0.39 18.78
CA SER A 42 -11.03 -0.78 19.67
C SER A 42 -9.56 -1.15 19.88
N LYS A 43 -9.27 -2.08 20.80
CA LYS A 43 -7.90 -2.59 20.94
C LYS A 43 -7.38 -3.08 19.58
N GLY A 44 -6.23 -2.55 19.14
CA GLY A 44 -5.63 -2.86 17.84
C GLY A 44 -6.22 -2.10 16.62
N ARG A 45 -7.28 -1.32 16.78
CA ARG A 45 -7.85 -0.48 15.70
C ARG A 45 -7.76 0.99 16.08
N TYR A 46 -6.76 1.65 15.50
CA TYR A 46 -6.47 3.06 15.73
C TYR A 46 -7.00 3.91 14.57
N ARG A 47 -7.17 5.21 14.82
CA ARG A 47 -7.56 6.18 13.79
C ARG A 47 -6.39 6.68 12.94
N GLU A 48 -5.17 6.51 13.45
CA GLU A 48 -3.90 6.82 12.77
C GLU A 48 -2.97 5.64 12.98
N PHE A 49 -2.44 5.08 11.89
CA PHE A 49 -1.52 3.95 11.92
C PHE A 49 -0.69 3.90 10.63
N TYR A 50 0.40 3.13 10.62
CA TYR A 50 1.24 2.95 9.44
C TYR A 50 0.67 1.91 8.49
N GLN A 51 0.75 2.22 7.20
CA GLN A 51 0.70 1.23 6.12
C GLN A 51 2.07 1.13 5.46
N CYS A 52 2.38 -0.06 4.93
CA CYS A 52 3.59 -0.39 4.21
C CYS A 52 3.17 -1.09 2.92
N ASP A 53 2.99 -0.30 1.87
CA ASP A 53 2.47 -0.77 0.58
C ASP A 53 3.64 -1.02 -0.39
N PHE A 54 3.52 -2.09 -1.17
CA PHE A 54 4.34 -2.36 -2.35
C PHE A 54 3.40 -2.59 -3.54
N ASP A 55 3.61 -1.86 -4.63
CA ASP A 55 2.73 -1.89 -5.80
C ASP A 55 3.53 -2.04 -7.10
N ILE A 56 2.99 -2.83 -8.02
CA ILE A 56 3.45 -2.98 -9.40
C ILE A 56 2.33 -2.51 -10.33
N ALA A 57 2.55 -1.39 -11.03
CA ALA A 57 1.63 -0.87 -12.03
C ALA A 57 2.24 -1.02 -13.42
N GLY A 58 1.43 -1.48 -14.39
CA GLY A 58 1.82 -1.60 -15.78
C GLY A 58 1.30 -2.89 -16.42
N GLN A 59 1.60 -3.06 -17.71
CA GLN A 59 1.31 -4.30 -18.43
C GLN A 59 2.53 -5.24 -18.35
N TYR A 60 2.27 -6.47 -17.91
CA TYR A 60 3.24 -7.53 -17.76
C TYR A 60 2.67 -8.85 -18.28
N PRO A 61 3.53 -9.86 -18.52
CA PRO A 61 3.06 -11.23 -18.72
C PRO A 61 2.15 -11.68 -17.58
N LEU A 62 1.17 -12.52 -17.94
CA LEU A 62 0.16 -13.02 -17.02
C LEU A 62 0.80 -13.62 -15.76
N MET A 63 0.25 -13.28 -14.58
CA MET A 63 0.67 -13.73 -13.24
C MET A 63 2.09 -13.34 -12.79
N GLN A 64 2.94 -12.77 -13.64
CA GLN A 64 4.33 -12.46 -13.25
C GLN A 64 4.42 -11.47 -12.07
N PRO A 65 3.78 -10.28 -12.10
CA PRO A 65 3.83 -9.35 -10.97
C PRO A 65 3.06 -9.89 -9.75
N ASP A 66 1.99 -10.64 -9.96
CA ASP A 66 1.21 -11.27 -8.89
C ASP A 66 2.06 -12.25 -8.07
N PHE A 67 2.87 -13.07 -8.75
CA PHE A 67 3.84 -13.96 -8.10
C PHE A 67 4.92 -13.19 -7.34
N GLU A 68 5.44 -12.10 -7.92
CA GLU A 68 6.46 -11.25 -7.29
C GLU A 68 5.95 -10.66 -5.97
N VAL A 69 4.69 -10.20 -5.91
CA VAL A 69 4.08 -9.68 -4.68
C VAL A 69 4.00 -10.77 -3.60
N ILE A 70 3.56 -11.98 -3.94
CA ILE A 70 3.50 -13.10 -2.98
C ILE A 70 4.91 -13.42 -2.48
N LYS A 71 5.89 -13.50 -3.40
CA LYS A 71 7.27 -13.83 -3.06
C LYS A 71 7.88 -12.82 -2.07
N ILE A 72 7.69 -11.53 -2.32
CA ILE A 72 8.15 -10.45 -1.42
C ILE A 72 7.50 -10.58 -0.04
N VAL A 73 6.19 -10.82 0.03
CA VAL A 73 5.48 -10.99 1.30
C VAL A 73 6.03 -12.18 2.08
N THR A 74 6.23 -13.33 1.42
CA THR A 74 6.78 -14.52 2.08
C THR A 74 8.20 -14.30 2.62
N GLU A 75 9.09 -13.70 1.83
CA GLU A 75 10.47 -13.41 2.26
C GLU A 75 10.49 -12.43 3.43
N LEU A 76 9.66 -11.39 3.38
CA LEU A 76 9.57 -10.41 4.46
C LEU A 76 9.04 -11.03 5.76
N LEU A 77 8.03 -11.90 5.69
CA LEU A 77 7.49 -12.56 6.88
C LEU A 77 8.51 -13.55 7.47
N ASP A 78 9.25 -14.29 6.63
CA ASP A 78 10.33 -15.17 7.07
C ASP A 78 11.45 -14.37 7.78
N GLU A 79 11.84 -13.22 7.23
CA GLU A 79 12.87 -12.34 7.81
C GLU A 79 12.45 -11.70 9.13
N LEU A 80 11.15 -11.38 9.30
CA LEU A 80 10.62 -10.80 10.53
C LEU A 80 10.62 -11.80 11.71
N ASN A 81 10.76 -13.11 11.45
CA ASN A 81 10.83 -14.16 12.46
C ASN A 81 9.69 -14.10 13.50
N ILE A 82 8.46 -13.92 13.01
CA ILE A 82 7.25 -13.80 13.83
C ILE A 82 6.52 -15.15 14.05
N GLY A 83 7.17 -16.25 13.69
CA GLY A 83 6.60 -17.59 13.68
C GLY A 83 5.96 -17.96 12.34
N ASN A 84 5.30 -19.11 12.30
CA ASN A 84 4.63 -19.60 11.10
C ASN A 84 3.42 -18.71 10.76
N TYR A 85 3.20 -18.47 9.48
CA TYR A 85 2.01 -17.82 8.93
C TYR A 85 1.21 -18.79 8.05
N GLU A 86 -0.09 -18.54 7.92
CA GLU A 86 -1.02 -19.28 7.04
C GLU A 86 -1.24 -18.57 5.71
#